data_AF-A0A7R9FFD8-F1
#
_entry.id   AF-A0A7R9FFD8-F1
#
_cell.length_a   1.000
_cell.length_b   1.000
_cell.length_c   1.000
_cell.angle_alpha   90.00
_cell.angle_beta   90.00
_cell.angle_gamma   90.00
#
_symmetry.space_group_name_H-M   'P 1'
#
loop_
_entity.id
_entity.type
_entity.pdbx_description
1 polymer ?
#
loop_
_entity_poly.entity_id
_entity_poly.type
_entity_poly.pdbx_seq_one_letter_code
_entity_poly.pdbx_strand_id
1 'polypeptide(L)'
;MAHYKGAASEAGRAMHLMKKREKAQQEIEFRKKKIEEDLKISNIENKFAAHYDAVEQQLKSSTIGLVTLDEMKAKQENIVKERERKLAQKQLEKEQEKLRILEAKQAEKNRQKKQIQALSFTIDEDEQDSEDGEEDEDKEKSSSETEQDTSKSHSETEPPSKKKKIRKNPDVDTSFLPDREREDEENRMREELRQEWAGKQSSLKEEEIEITFSYWDGSGHRKTVRMKKGNSIYQFLQRCLELLRKEFSELKTVTADQLMYVKEDLILPHHYTFYDFIVTKARGKSGPLFTFDVHDDIRLVNDATVEKEESHAGKVLLRSWYERNKHIFPASRWEPYDPTKTYEKYTVSDKHKK
;
A
#
# COMPACT_ATOMS: atom_id res chain seq x y z
N MET A 1 52.75 -43.82 69.08
CA MET A 1 51.96 -43.36 67.92
C MET A 1 51.03 -42.26 68.37
N ALA A 2 51.30 -41.01 68.01
CA ALA A 2 50.37 -39.90 68.25
C ALA A 2 49.37 -39.85 67.09
N HIS A 3 48.09 -40.16 67.36
CA HIS A 3 47.03 -40.03 66.37
C HIS A 3 46.57 -38.57 66.29
N TYR A 4 46.77 -37.96 65.12
CA TYR A 4 46.40 -36.58 64.78
C TYR A 4 44.87 -36.41 64.74
N LYS A 5 44.31 -35.64 65.68
CA LYS A 5 42.87 -35.29 65.79
C LYS A 5 42.51 -33.95 65.10
N GLY A 6 43.19 -33.60 64.00
CA GLY A 6 42.99 -32.29 63.33
C GLY A 6 41.76 -32.17 62.42
N ALA A 7 41.19 -33.28 61.95
CA ALA A 7 40.25 -33.25 60.81
C ALA A 7 38.88 -32.61 61.10
N ALA A 8 38.33 -32.78 62.32
CA ALA A 8 36.97 -32.31 62.62
C ALA A 8 36.87 -30.79 62.84
N SER A 9 37.91 -30.17 63.42
CA SER A 9 37.96 -28.72 63.63
C SER A 9 38.24 -27.96 62.32
N GLU A 10 39.09 -28.51 61.45
CA GLU A 10 39.36 -27.92 60.13
C GLU A 10 38.16 -28.02 59.20
N ALA A 11 37.34 -29.07 59.29
CA ALA A 11 36.12 -29.22 58.48
C ALA A 11 35.08 -28.11 58.73
N GLY A 12 34.88 -27.71 59.99
CA GLY A 12 33.97 -26.61 60.33
C GLY A 12 34.47 -25.25 59.81
N ARG A 13 35.78 -25.01 59.89
CA ARG A 13 36.42 -23.81 59.33
C ARG A 13 36.34 -23.79 57.80
N ALA A 14 36.55 -24.92 57.14
CA ALA A 14 36.42 -25.07 55.71
C ALA A 14 34.99 -24.81 55.22
N MET A 15 33.97 -25.33 55.93
CA MET A 15 32.55 -25.07 55.62
C MET A 15 32.21 -23.58 55.76
N HIS A 16 32.71 -22.91 56.80
CA HIS A 16 32.46 -21.48 57.00
C HIS A 16 33.12 -20.62 55.91
N LEU A 17 34.33 -21.01 55.46
CA LEU A 17 35.01 -20.36 54.34
C LEU A 17 34.30 -20.60 53.00
N MET A 18 33.76 -21.81 52.77
CA MET A 18 32.92 -22.10 51.59
C MET A 18 31.64 -21.27 51.58
N LYS A 19 30.92 -21.21 52.71
CA LYS A 19 29.71 -20.38 52.85
C LYS A 19 30.00 -18.90 52.65
N LYS A 20 31.17 -18.43 53.10
CA LYS A 20 31.62 -17.05 52.88
C LYS A 20 31.96 -16.79 51.40
N ARG A 21 32.56 -17.76 50.69
CA ARG A 21 32.82 -17.68 49.24
C ARG A 21 31.53 -17.67 48.43
N GLU A 22 30.56 -18.50 48.80
CA GLU A 22 29.26 -18.56 48.13
C GLU A 22 28.49 -17.25 48.26
N LYS A 23 28.43 -16.67 49.47
CA LYS A 23 27.84 -15.33 49.68
C LYS A 23 28.56 -14.24 48.87
N ALA A 24 29.89 -14.28 48.82
CA ALA A 24 30.66 -13.33 48.02
C ALA A 24 30.39 -13.48 46.51
N GLN A 25 30.25 -14.72 46.01
CA GLN A 25 29.87 -14.98 44.62
C GLN A 25 28.45 -14.47 44.30
N GLN A 26 27.49 -14.71 45.19
CA GLN A 26 26.12 -14.21 45.04
C GLN A 26 26.08 -12.68 45.05
N GLU A 27 26.86 -12.02 45.89
CA GLU A 27 26.94 -10.56 45.92
C GLU A 27 27.60 -9.99 44.65
N ILE A 28 28.64 -10.67 44.12
CA ILE A 28 29.26 -10.32 42.84
C ILE A 28 28.26 -10.49 41.69
N GLU A 29 27.51 -11.59 41.67
CA GLU A 29 26.51 -11.83 40.63
C GLU A 29 25.37 -10.82 40.70
N PHE A 30 24.91 -10.48 41.90
CA PHE A 30 23.90 -9.44 42.11
C PHE A 30 24.40 -8.07 41.65
N ARG A 31 25.64 -7.70 42.01
CA ARG A 31 26.25 -6.45 41.53
C ARG A 31 26.45 -6.46 40.01
N LYS A 32 26.82 -7.60 39.42
CA LYS A 32 26.96 -7.75 37.96
C LYS A 32 25.61 -7.59 37.25
N LYS A 33 24.54 -8.19 37.78
CA LYS A 33 23.16 -8.01 37.28
C LYS A 33 22.69 -6.57 37.42
N LYS A 34 22.95 -5.92 38.56
CA LYS A 34 22.63 -4.51 38.77
C LYS A 34 23.39 -3.60 37.80
N ILE A 35 24.68 -3.85 37.57
CA ILE A 35 25.47 -3.13 36.56
C ILE A 35 24.95 -3.41 35.16
N GLU A 36 24.55 -4.63 34.83
CA GLU A 36 23.96 -4.97 33.53
C GLU A 36 22.60 -4.29 33.32
N GLU A 37 21.78 -4.18 34.36
CA GLU A 37 20.52 -3.43 34.33
C GLU A 37 20.76 -1.92 34.20
N ASP A 38 21.73 -1.36 34.94
CA ASP A 38 22.12 0.05 34.84
C ASP A 38 22.81 0.37 33.49
N LEU A 39 23.56 -0.57 32.90
CA LEU A 39 24.14 -0.45 31.54
C LEU A 39 23.14 -0.74 30.42
N LYS A 40 22.02 -1.44 30.69
CA LYS A 40 20.84 -1.47 29.83
C LYS A 40 20.12 -0.13 29.92
N ILE A 41 20.84 0.91 29.51
CA ILE A 41 20.31 2.24 29.30
C ILE A 41 19.36 2.13 28.11
N SER A 42 18.09 1.87 28.42
CA SER A 42 16.91 1.88 27.53
C SER A 42 16.68 3.24 26.83
N ASN A 43 17.67 4.13 26.86
CA ASN A 43 17.52 5.57 26.64
C ASN A 43 18.65 6.19 25.81
N ILE A 44 19.64 5.43 25.32
CA ILE A 44 20.68 5.96 24.40
C ILE A 44 20.33 5.63 22.95
N GLU A 45 19.88 4.41 22.65
CA GLU A 45 19.37 4.09 21.30
C GLU A 45 18.13 4.93 20.95
N ASN A 46 17.23 5.17 21.90
CA ASN A 46 16.03 5.99 21.68
C ASN A 46 16.31 7.51 21.59
N LYS A 47 17.48 7.99 22.05
CA LYS A 47 17.85 9.41 21.97
C LYS A 47 18.58 9.79 20.68
N PHE A 48 19.19 8.81 20.01
CA PHE A 48 19.89 9.00 18.73
C PHE A 48 19.19 8.34 17.54
N ALA A 49 18.17 7.50 17.78
CA ALA A 49 17.17 7.22 16.78
C ALA A 49 16.43 8.53 16.51
N ALA A 50 16.83 9.25 15.46
CA ALA A 50 15.93 10.19 14.80
C ALA A 50 14.59 9.47 14.70
N HIS A 51 13.54 10.01 15.32
CA HIS A 51 12.24 9.35 15.43
C HIS A 51 11.68 9.25 14.00
N TYR A 52 12.12 8.23 13.27
CA TYR A 52 11.54 7.72 12.05
C TYR A 52 10.21 7.14 12.52
N ASP A 53 9.25 8.02 12.75
CA ASP A 53 7.90 7.60 13.08
C ASP A 53 7.44 6.87 11.83
N ALA A 54 7.40 5.54 11.90
CA ALA A 54 6.89 4.72 10.80
C ALA A 54 5.51 5.24 10.36
N VAL A 55 4.76 5.82 11.30
CA VAL A 55 3.53 6.57 11.08
C VAL A 55 3.73 7.79 10.18
N GLU A 56 4.71 8.65 10.45
CA GLU A 56 4.96 9.86 9.64
C GLU A 56 5.45 9.48 8.23
N GLN A 57 6.25 8.43 8.10
CA GLN A 57 6.62 7.91 6.78
C GLN A 57 5.42 7.35 6.01
N GLN A 58 4.56 6.57 6.68
CA GLN A 58 3.35 6.03 6.09
C GLN A 58 2.39 7.15 5.68
N LEU A 59 2.24 8.18 6.52
CA LEU A 59 1.46 9.39 6.22
C LEU A 59 2.04 10.15 5.03
N LYS A 60 3.37 10.36 4.99
CA LYS A 60 4.06 11.02 3.88
C LYS A 60 3.88 10.24 2.59
N SER A 61 4.09 8.92 2.60
CA SER A 61 3.90 8.09 1.40
C SER A 61 2.46 8.04 0.91
N SER A 62 1.49 8.02 1.83
CA SER A 62 0.06 7.96 1.51
C SER A 62 -0.51 9.32 1.05
N THR A 63 0.19 10.42 1.34
CA THR A 63 -0.22 11.80 1.05
C THR A 63 0.57 12.43 -0.11
N ILE A 64 1.37 11.66 -0.85
CA ILE A 64 1.98 12.15 -2.09
C ILE A 64 0.90 12.25 -3.18
N GLY A 65 0.54 13.48 -3.56
CA GLY A 65 -0.42 13.76 -4.64
C GLY A 65 -1.39 14.90 -4.30
N LEU A 66 -2.36 15.17 -5.18
CA LEU A 66 -3.44 16.11 -4.89
C LEU A 66 -4.47 15.42 -3.98
N VAL A 67 -4.48 15.80 -2.71
CA VAL A 67 -5.34 15.22 -1.66
C VAL A 67 -6.14 16.35 -1.03
N THR A 68 -7.42 16.14 -0.78
CA THR A 68 -8.26 17.14 -0.09
C THR A 68 -7.96 17.17 1.41
N LEU A 69 -8.25 18.29 2.07
CA LEU A 69 -7.97 18.46 3.51
C LEU A 69 -8.69 17.39 4.36
N ASP A 70 -9.90 17.02 3.95
CA ASP A 70 -10.70 16.00 4.63
C ASP A 70 -10.11 14.59 4.46
N GLU A 71 -9.60 14.27 3.27
CA GLU A 71 -8.89 13.00 3.03
C GLU A 71 -7.61 12.90 3.85
N MET A 72 -6.89 14.00 4.06
CA MET A 72 -5.69 14.03 4.90
C MET A 72 -6.04 13.78 6.38
N LYS A 73 -7.10 14.41 6.90
CA LYS A 73 -7.59 14.20 8.27
C LYS A 73 -8.06 12.77 8.49
N ALA A 74 -8.84 12.22 7.55
CA ALA A 74 -9.33 10.84 7.63
C ALA A 74 -8.18 9.82 7.62
N LYS A 75 -7.17 10.02 6.76
CA LYS A 75 -5.97 9.16 6.74
C LYS A 75 -5.17 9.26 8.04
N GLN A 76 -5.03 10.46 8.59
CA GLN A 76 -4.35 10.66 9.86
C GLN A 76 -5.07 9.97 11.02
N GLU A 77 -6.39 10.13 11.11
CA GLU A 77 -7.21 9.49 12.15
C GLU A 77 -7.14 7.97 12.05
N ASN A 78 -7.21 7.40 10.85
CA ASN A 78 -7.13 5.96 10.64
C ASN A 78 -5.78 5.38 11.08
N ILE A 79 -4.67 6.05 10.76
CA ILE A 79 -3.33 5.59 11.16
C ILE A 79 -3.15 5.68 12.68
N VAL A 80 -3.68 6.74 13.32
CA VAL A 80 -3.67 6.87 14.78
C VAL A 80 -4.50 5.76 15.44
N LYS A 81 -5.71 5.52 14.95
CA LYS A 81 -6.62 4.48 15.47
C LYS A 81 -6.06 3.07 15.30
N GLU A 82 -5.38 2.78 14.19
CA GLU A 82 -4.73 1.49 13.97
C GLU A 82 -3.57 1.27 14.95
N ARG A 83 -2.77 2.33 15.21
CA ARG A 83 -1.70 2.30 16.20
C ARG A 83 -2.23 2.09 17.61
N GLU A 84 -3.29 2.79 17.99
CA GLU A 84 -3.96 2.63 19.28
C GLU A 84 -4.48 1.21 19.46
N ARG A 85 -5.11 0.64 18.43
CA ARG A 85 -5.58 -0.76 18.43
C ARG A 85 -4.43 -1.75 18.61
N LYS A 86 -3.31 -1.53 17.92
CA LYS A 86 -2.12 -2.39 18.03
C LYS A 86 -1.44 -2.28 19.40
N LEU A 87 -1.42 -1.08 19.99
CA LEU A 87 -0.93 -0.88 21.36
C LEU A 87 -1.85 -1.55 22.38
N ALA A 88 -3.17 -1.41 22.23
CA ALA A 88 -4.15 -2.07 23.09
C ALA A 88 -4.04 -3.61 23.02
N GLN A 89 -3.88 -4.18 21.82
CA GLN A 89 -3.64 -5.62 21.65
C GLN A 89 -2.35 -6.08 22.35
N LYS A 90 -1.26 -5.33 22.20
CA LYS A 90 0.03 -5.66 22.83
C LYS A 90 -0.03 -5.53 24.37
N GLN A 91 -0.83 -4.59 24.88
CA GLN A 91 -1.07 -4.47 26.33
C GLN A 91 -1.89 -5.64 26.85
N LEU A 92 -2.97 -6.01 26.16
CA LEU A 92 -3.81 -7.16 26.50
C LEU A 92 -3.01 -8.46 26.51
N GLU A 93 -2.15 -8.69 25.51
CA GLU A 93 -1.30 -9.88 25.42
C GLU A 93 -0.33 -9.98 26.60
N LYS A 94 0.30 -8.85 26.97
CA LYS A 94 1.18 -8.78 28.15
C LYS A 94 0.43 -9.02 29.46
N GLU A 95 -0.80 -8.53 29.56
CA GLU A 95 -1.64 -8.75 30.73
C GLU A 95 -2.04 -10.22 30.86
N GLN A 96 -2.42 -10.86 29.75
CA GLN A 96 -2.71 -12.30 29.70
C GLN A 96 -1.48 -13.15 30.04
N GLU A 97 -0.29 -12.76 29.59
CA GLU A 97 0.96 -13.44 29.95
C GLU A 97 1.24 -13.34 31.45
N LYS A 98 1.08 -12.15 32.04
CA LYS A 98 1.24 -11.94 33.50
C LYS A 98 0.24 -12.77 34.31
N LEU A 99 -1.01 -12.85 33.87
CA LEU A 99 -2.05 -13.65 34.52
C LEU A 99 -1.68 -15.15 34.49
N ARG A 100 -1.25 -15.68 33.35
CA ARG A 100 -0.80 -17.08 33.24
C ARG A 100 0.39 -17.40 34.15
N ILE A 101 1.35 -16.48 34.28
CA ILE A 101 2.50 -16.65 35.18
C ILE A 101 2.04 -16.68 36.65
N LEU A 102 1.09 -15.81 37.03
CA LEU A 102 0.59 -15.73 38.39
C LEU A 102 -0.22 -16.98 38.77
N GLU A 103 -1.05 -17.47 37.84
CA GLU A 103 -1.82 -18.72 37.98
C GLU A 103 -0.90 -19.94 38.13
N ALA A 104 0.12 -20.08 37.29
CA ALA A 104 1.10 -21.16 37.38
C ALA A 104 1.82 -21.17 38.75
N LYS A 105 2.17 -19.99 39.28
CA LYS A 105 2.81 -19.84 40.59
C LYS A 105 1.87 -20.20 41.75
N GLN A 106 0.57 -19.92 41.63
CA GLN A 106 -0.42 -20.32 42.62
C GLN A 106 -0.67 -21.84 42.60
N ALA A 107 -0.74 -22.45 41.40
CA ALA A 107 -0.90 -23.88 41.24
C ALA A 107 0.27 -24.66 41.86
N GLU A 108 1.51 -24.18 41.69
CA GLU A 108 2.70 -24.78 42.30
C GLU A 108 2.65 -24.70 43.83
N LYS A 109 2.28 -23.54 44.39
CA LYS A 109 2.09 -23.37 45.85
C LYS A 109 1.03 -24.31 46.41
N ASN A 110 -0.10 -24.48 45.71
CA ASN A 110 -1.17 -25.39 46.14
C ASN A 110 -0.73 -26.85 46.06
N ARG A 111 0.07 -27.23 45.06
CA ARG A 111 0.64 -28.58 44.96
C ARG A 111 1.62 -28.87 46.11
N GLN A 112 2.48 -27.91 46.47
CA GLN A 112 3.38 -28.03 47.62
C GLN A 112 2.61 -28.15 48.94
N LYS A 113 1.56 -27.33 49.15
CA LYS A 113 0.69 -27.43 50.33
C LYS A 113 0.03 -28.81 50.46
N LYS A 114 -0.52 -29.34 49.37
CA LYS A 114 -1.12 -30.69 49.34
C LYS A 114 -0.09 -31.79 49.60
N GLN A 115 1.14 -31.65 49.09
CA GLN A 115 2.21 -32.62 49.33
C GLN A 115 2.68 -32.60 50.78
N ILE A 116 2.76 -31.43 51.42
CA ILE A 116 3.10 -31.29 52.84
C ILE A 116 1.98 -31.86 53.72
N GLN A 117 0.72 -31.58 53.39
CA GLN A 117 -0.45 -32.12 54.10
C GLN A 117 -0.54 -33.66 53.99
N ALA A 118 -0.09 -34.25 52.88
CA ALA A 118 -0.02 -35.70 52.69
C ALA A 118 1.15 -36.38 53.44
N LEU A 119 2.04 -35.61 54.09
CA LEU A 119 3.26 -36.11 54.73
C LEU A 119 3.31 -35.89 56.26
N SER A 120 2.21 -35.52 56.93
CA SER A 120 2.18 -35.39 58.39
C SER A 120 1.18 -36.33 59.07
N PHE A 121 1.71 -37.33 59.79
CA PHE A 121 1.06 -38.02 60.91
C PHE A 121 1.53 -37.34 62.21
N THR A 122 0.65 -36.61 62.88
CA THR A 122 0.68 -36.36 64.33
C THR A 122 -0.75 -36.24 64.84
N ILE A 123 -1.02 -37.06 65.85
CA ILE A 123 -2.26 -37.31 66.59
C ILE A 123 -2.29 -36.43 67.85
N ASP A 124 -3.50 -36.04 68.28
CA ASP A 124 -3.88 -35.32 69.53
C ASP A 124 -3.49 -33.82 69.62
N GLU A 125 -4.25 -32.89 70.19
CA GLU A 125 -5.53 -32.87 70.93
C GLU A 125 -5.99 -31.38 70.97
N ASP A 126 -7.28 -31.15 70.74
CA ASP A 126 -8.18 -30.12 71.29
C ASP A 126 -7.98 -28.57 71.25
N GLU A 127 -9.17 -27.95 71.23
CA GLU A 127 -9.62 -26.55 71.47
C GLU A 127 -9.50 -25.53 70.31
N GLN A 128 -10.57 -25.31 69.51
CA GLN A 128 -11.77 -24.47 69.77
C GLN A 128 -11.42 -22.96 69.62
N ASP A 129 -12.03 -22.10 68.81
CA ASP A 129 -13.41 -21.83 68.35
C ASP A 129 -13.26 -20.78 67.19
N SER A 130 -14.16 -20.50 66.23
CA SER A 130 -15.58 -20.23 66.34
C SER A 130 -16.31 -20.36 64.98
N GLU A 131 -17.51 -20.95 65.07
CA GLU A 131 -18.82 -20.59 64.47
C GLU A 131 -18.84 -19.54 63.32
N ASP A 132 -19.69 -19.66 62.29
CA ASP A 132 -21.11 -20.05 62.36
C ASP A 132 -21.64 -20.51 60.99
N GLY A 133 -22.64 -21.39 61.02
CA GLY A 133 -23.41 -21.79 59.84
C GLY A 133 -24.63 -20.89 59.62
N GLU A 134 -25.25 -21.01 58.44
CA GLU A 134 -26.72 -21.05 58.29
C GLU A 134 -27.08 -21.36 56.82
N GLU A 135 -27.81 -22.46 56.64
CA GLU A 135 -28.75 -22.71 55.55
C GLU A 135 -30.05 -21.96 55.89
N ASP A 136 -30.72 -21.31 54.93
CA ASP A 136 -32.11 -21.67 54.62
C ASP A 136 -32.69 -20.96 53.37
N GLU A 137 -33.73 -21.60 52.88
CA GLU A 137 -34.53 -21.44 51.67
C GLU A 137 -35.26 -20.09 51.48
N ASP A 138 -35.53 -19.71 50.21
CA ASP A 138 -36.95 -19.62 49.75
C ASP A 138 -37.08 -19.53 48.20
N LYS A 139 -37.87 -20.48 47.66
CA LYS A 139 -38.97 -20.37 46.67
C LYS A 139 -38.87 -19.45 45.44
N GLU A 140 -39.52 -19.71 44.31
CA GLU A 140 -40.13 -20.87 43.62
C GLU A 140 -40.77 -20.30 42.32
N LYS A 141 -41.13 -21.20 41.40
CA LYS A 141 -42.01 -21.09 40.21
C LYS A 141 -41.43 -20.51 38.91
N SER A 142 -41.55 -21.18 37.77
CA SER A 142 -42.14 -22.48 37.44
C SER A 142 -41.64 -22.93 36.07
N SER A 143 -41.18 -24.17 35.97
CA SER A 143 -41.02 -24.92 34.74
C SER A 143 -42.23 -25.82 34.50
N SER A 144 -42.42 -26.19 33.22
CA SER A 144 -42.98 -27.46 32.72
C SER A 144 -44.50 -27.65 32.91
N GLU A 145 -45.26 -28.42 32.13
CA GLU A 145 -45.10 -29.52 31.15
C GLU A 145 -46.42 -29.49 30.29
N THR A 146 -46.62 -30.14 29.14
CA THR A 146 -46.63 -31.59 28.85
C THR A 146 -46.79 -31.80 27.33
N GLU A 147 -45.99 -32.74 26.81
CA GLU A 147 -46.24 -33.82 25.81
C GLU A 147 -47.58 -33.82 25.01
N GLN A 148 -47.72 -34.32 23.78
CA GLN A 148 -47.09 -35.47 23.14
C GLN A 148 -47.42 -35.50 21.62
N ASP A 149 -46.60 -36.25 20.90
CA ASP A 149 -46.49 -36.56 19.46
C ASP A 149 -47.77 -37.00 18.71
N THR A 150 -47.94 -36.60 17.43
CA THR A 150 -48.35 -37.50 16.34
C THR A 150 -47.97 -36.95 14.95
N SER A 151 -47.26 -37.79 14.20
CA SER A 151 -46.84 -37.73 12.79
C SER A 151 -47.85 -37.17 11.76
N LYS A 152 -47.37 -36.52 10.68
CA LYS A 152 -47.31 -37.06 9.29
C LYS A 152 -47.33 -35.97 8.17
N SER A 153 -46.18 -35.85 7.48
CA SER A 153 -45.95 -35.58 6.03
C SER A 153 -46.48 -34.35 5.26
N HIS A 154 -45.60 -33.83 4.38
CA HIS A 154 -45.80 -32.93 3.21
C HIS A 154 -46.08 -31.45 3.53
N SER A 155 -45.52 -30.41 2.89
CA SER A 155 -44.58 -30.24 1.77
C SER A 155 -44.31 -28.72 1.59
N GLU A 156 -43.13 -28.36 1.09
CA GLU A 156 -42.78 -27.09 0.38
C GLU A 156 -42.54 -25.78 1.17
N THR A 157 -41.24 -25.46 1.28
CA THR A 157 -40.54 -24.17 1.04
C THR A 157 -41.33 -22.86 0.89
N GLU A 158 -41.21 -21.98 1.89
CA GLU A 158 -41.38 -20.51 1.79
C GLU A 158 -40.29 -19.82 2.65
N PRO A 159 -39.64 -18.72 2.19
CA PRO A 159 -38.51 -18.11 2.88
C PRO A 159 -38.94 -17.29 4.11
N PRO A 160 -38.07 -17.12 5.13
CA PRO A 160 -38.40 -16.40 6.36
C PRO A 160 -38.69 -14.91 6.06
N SER A 161 -39.90 -14.46 6.39
CA SER A 161 -40.33 -13.07 6.21
C SER A 161 -39.49 -12.13 7.08
N LYS A 162 -38.81 -11.18 6.42
CA LYS A 162 -38.00 -10.14 7.08
C LYS A 162 -38.92 -9.27 7.94
N LYS A 163 -38.66 -9.21 9.25
CA LYS A 163 -39.35 -8.32 10.19
C LYS A 163 -39.30 -6.88 9.67
N LYS A 164 -40.46 -6.28 9.40
CA LYS A 164 -40.59 -4.86 9.01
C LYS A 164 -40.09 -4.01 10.17
N LYS A 165 -38.90 -3.41 10.03
CA LYS A 165 -38.40 -2.43 11.00
C LYS A 165 -39.41 -1.28 11.08
N ILE A 166 -39.73 -0.84 12.29
CA ILE A 166 -40.49 0.39 12.55
C ILE A 166 -39.76 1.53 11.82
N ARG A 167 -40.41 2.10 10.80
CA ARG A 167 -39.92 3.26 10.06
C ARG A 167 -40.58 4.51 10.61
N LYS A 168 -39.80 5.57 10.82
CA LYS A 168 -40.33 6.92 10.97
C LYS A 168 -40.84 7.41 9.60
N ASN A 169 -41.67 8.45 9.61
CA ASN A 169 -42.34 9.00 8.43
C ASN A 169 -41.34 9.26 7.27
N PRO A 170 -41.59 8.78 6.04
CA PRO A 170 -40.63 8.83 4.94
C PRO A 170 -40.34 10.22 4.37
N ASP A 171 -41.15 11.23 4.71
CA ASP A 171 -40.97 12.62 4.26
C ASP A 171 -40.05 13.46 5.18
N VAL A 172 -39.58 12.90 6.30
CA VAL A 172 -38.64 13.60 7.17
C VAL A 172 -37.23 13.40 6.62
N ASP A 173 -36.56 14.49 6.24
CA ASP A 173 -35.18 14.46 5.75
C ASP A 173 -34.23 13.87 6.82
N THR A 174 -33.71 12.67 6.55
CA THR A 174 -32.73 11.98 7.40
C THR A 174 -31.31 12.10 6.85
N SER A 175 -31.04 13.03 5.94
CA SER A 175 -29.71 13.30 5.36
C SER A 175 -28.63 13.55 6.42
N PHE A 176 -29.01 14.13 7.56
CA PHE A 176 -28.10 14.47 8.66
C PHE A 176 -27.78 13.30 9.62
N LEU A 177 -28.53 12.19 9.58
CA LEU A 177 -28.18 11.02 10.38
C LEU A 177 -27.11 10.19 9.65
N PRO A 178 -26.05 9.72 10.36
CA PRO A 178 -25.14 8.71 9.86
C PRO A 178 -25.93 7.46 9.47
N ASP A 179 -26.10 7.25 8.17
CA ASP A 179 -26.85 6.16 7.61
C ASP A 179 -25.90 5.29 6.80
N ARG A 180 -25.54 4.14 7.38
CA ARG A 180 -24.61 3.19 6.78
C ARG A 180 -25.09 2.70 5.41
N GLU A 181 -26.41 2.59 5.20
CA GLU A 181 -26.96 2.14 3.92
C GLU A 181 -26.77 3.22 2.85
N ARG A 182 -26.95 4.50 3.20
CA ARG A 182 -26.71 5.65 2.31
C ARG A 182 -25.23 5.83 1.98
N GLU A 183 -24.35 5.72 2.97
CA GLU A 183 -22.89 5.78 2.75
C GLU A 183 -22.42 4.61 1.86
N ASP A 184 -22.98 3.41 2.04
CA ASP A 184 -22.68 2.26 1.19
C ASP A 184 -23.20 2.44 -0.25
N GLU A 185 -24.36 3.09 -0.44
CA GLU A 185 -24.89 3.48 -1.76
C GLU A 185 -24.04 4.56 -2.43
N GLU A 186 -23.64 5.61 -1.70
CA GLU A 186 -22.74 6.65 -2.21
C GLU A 186 -21.37 6.09 -2.60
N ASN A 187 -20.82 5.19 -1.79
CA ASN A 187 -19.58 4.48 -2.10
C ASN A 187 -19.73 3.62 -3.35
N ARG A 188 -20.85 2.91 -3.50
CA ARG A 188 -21.13 2.11 -4.70
C ARG A 188 -21.21 2.98 -5.94
N MET A 189 -21.95 4.09 -5.88
CA MET A 189 -22.03 5.05 -6.98
C MET A 189 -20.64 5.63 -7.33
N ARG A 190 -19.81 5.91 -6.32
CA ARG A 190 -18.44 6.40 -6.51
C ARG A 190 -17.52 5.35 -7.13
N GLU A 191 -17.69 4.08 -6.78
CA GLU A 191 -16.97 2.96 -7.37
C GLU A 191 -17.40 2.69 -8.80
N GLU A 192 -18.70 2.74 -9.09
CA GLU A 192 -19.26 2.62 -10.45
C GLU A 192 -18.73 3.74 -11.35
N LEU A 193 -18.79 5.01 -10.92
CA LEU A 193 -18.20 6.14 -11.64
C LEU A 193 -16.70 5.97 -11.88
N ARG A 194 -15.96 5.43 -10.90
CA ARG A 194 -14.52 5.14 -11.04
C ARG A 194 -14.27 4.06 -12.09
N GLN A 195 -15.08 3.00 -12.10
CA GLN A 195 -14.99 1.91 -13.08
C GLN A 195 -15.37 2.40 -14.48
N GLU A 196 -16.45 3.16 -14.61
CA GLU A 196 -16.83 3.78 -15.88
C GLU A 196 -15.74 4.70 -16.41
N TRP A 197 -15.17 5.54 -15.55
CA TRP A 197 -14.07 6.42 -15.93
C TRP A 197 -12.86 5.61 -16.38
N ALA A 198 -12.46 4.57 -15.64
CA ALA A 198 -11.38 3.68 -16.01
C ALA A 198 -11.67 2.92 -17.33
N GLY A 199 -12.91 2.48 -17.54
CA GLY A 199 -13.35 1.81 -18.76
C GLY A 199 -13.32 2.74 -19.97
N LYS A 200 -13.81 3.97 -19.83
CA LYS A 200 -13.73 5.02 -20.87
C LYS A 200 -12.28 5.34 -21.21
N GLN A 201 -11.40 5.45 -20.21
CA GLN A 201 -9.96 5.65 -20.39
C GLN A 201 -9.31 4.47 -21.13
N SER A 202 -9.67 3.23 -20.76
CA SER A 202 -9.15 2.03 -21.41
C SER A 202 -9.62 1.91 -22.86
N SER A 203 -10.89 2.20 -23.13
CA SER A 203 -11.45 2.21 -24.49
C SER A 203 -10.70 3.21 -25.39
N LEU A 204 -10.52 4.45 -24.91
CA LEU A 204 -9.78 5.48 -25.66
C LEU A 204 -8.30 5.12 -25.86
N LYS A 205 -7.69 4.39 -24.93
CA LYS A 205 -6.32 3.86 -25.09
C LYS A 205 -6.25 2.69 -26.07
N GLU A 206 -7.34 1.92 -26.19
CA GLU A 206 -7.40 0.75 -27.07
C GLU A 206 -7.64 1.11 -28.54
N GLU A 207 -8.23 2.27 -28.81
CA GLU A 207 -8.44 2.77 -30.17
C GLU A 207 -7.15 2.69 -31.00
N GLU A 208 -7.25 2.09 -32.19
CA GLU A 208 -6.12 1.95 -33.10
C GLU A 208 -5.86 3.24 -33.88
N ILE A 209 -4.59 3.56 -34.06
CA ILE A 209 -4.08 4.69 -34.80
C ILE A 209 -3.10 4.17 -35.84
N GLU A 210 -3.16 4.74 -37.04
CA GLU A 210 -2.10 4.64 -38.03
C GLU A 210 -1.13 5.82 -37.90
N ILE A 211 0.14 5.52 -37.64
CA ILE A 211 1.20 6.52 -37.50
C ILE A 211 2.13 6.39 -38.70
N THR A 212 2.22 7.47 -39.48
CA THR A 212 3.20 7.59 -40.55
C THR A 212 4.50 8.16 -39.99
N PHE A 213 5.59 7.43 -40.15
CA PHE A 213 6.93 7.86 -39.74
C PHE A 213 7.92 7.75 -40.90
N SER A 214 9.03 8.48 -40.81
CA SER A 214 10.14 8.44 -41.74
C SER A 214 11.40 8.09 -40.98
N TYR A 215 12.05 6.99 -41.33
CA TYR A 215 13.42 6.75 -40.85
C TYR A 215 14.38 7.68 -41.58
N TRP A 216 15.37 8.22 -40.87
CA TRP A 216 16.33 9.18 -41.40
C TRP A 216 17.76 8.70 -41.18
N ASP A 217 18.40 8.31 -42.27
CA ASP A 217 19.82 7.95 -42.37
C ASP A 217 20.59 8.87 -43.35
N GLY A 218 19.91 9.88 -43.91
CA GLY A 218 20.37 10.70 -45.03
C GLY A 218 19.41 10.63 -46.22
N SER A 219 18.61 9.56 -46.30
CA SER A 219 17.44 9.43 -47.16
C SER A 219 16.19 9.25 -46.28
N GLY A 220 15.04 9.78 -46.72
CA GLY A 220 13.80 9.71 -45.96
C GLY A 220 12.99 8.45 -46.31
N HIS A 221 12.99 7.44 -45.45
CA HIS A 221 12.23 6.21 -45.65
C HIS A 221 10.88 6.26 -44.93
N ARG A 222 9.82 6.69 -45.64
CA ARG A 222 8.46 6.76 -45.10
C ARG A 222 7.84 5.36 -44.98
N LYS A 223 7.25 5.08 -43.82
CA LYS A 223 6.51 3.86 -43.49
C LYS A 223 5.32 4.20 -42.62
N THR A 224 4.32 3.32 -42.63
CA THR A 224 3.17 3.41 -41.74
C THR A 224 3.15 2.23 -40.79
N VAL A 225 2.77 2.47 -39.52
CA VAL A 225 2.58 1.45 -38.49
C VAL A 225 1.22 1.67 -37.84
N ARG A 226 0.46 0.59 -37.68
CA ARG A 226 -0.78 0.57 -36.90
C ARG A 226 -0.53 0.14 -35.47
N MET A 227 -1.05 0.90 -34.50
CA MET A 227 -0.98 0.57 -33.07
C MET A 227 -2.04 1.29 -32.24
N LYS A 228 -2.28 0.83 -31.01
CA LYS A 228 -3.23 1.44 -30.06
C LYS A 228 -2.72 2.76 -29.48
N LYS A 229 -3.61 3.72 -29.16
CA LYS A 229 -3.25 5.03 -28.56
C LYS A 229 -2.51 4.90 -27.23
N GLY A 230 -2.83 3.86 -26.46
CA GLY A 230 -2.22 3.59 -25.16
C GLY A 230 -0.79 3.05 -25.21
N ASN A 231 -0.25 2.75 -26.39
CA ASN A 231 1.14 2.30 -26.50
C ASN A 231 2.10 3.47 -26.23
N SER A 232 3.22 3.15 -25.59
CA SER A 232 4.30 4.11 -25.38
C SER A 232 5.08 4.37 -26.66
N ILE A 233 5.76 5.52 -26.74
CA ILE A 233 6.69 5.81 -27.83
C ILE A 233 7.78 4.76 -27.91
N TYR A 234 8.24 4.22 -26.78
CA TYR A 234 9.19 3.11 -26.78
C TYR A 234 8.66 1.88 -27.54
N GLN A 235 7.41 1.48 -27.27
CA GLN A 235 6.77 0.35 -27.98
C GLN A 235 6.59 0.67 -29.47
N PHE A 236 6.29 1.92 -29.81
CA PHE A 236 6.26 2.37 -31.21
C PHE A 236 7.62 2.24 -31.88
N LEU A 237 8.69 2.71 -31.24
CA LEU A 237 10.05 2.63 -31.76
C LEU A 237 10.48 1.18 -31.94
N GLN A 238 10.11 0.30 -31.01
CA GLN A 238 10.36 -1.14 -31.12
C GLN A 238 9.69 -1.74 -32.37
N ARG A 239 8.41 -1.42 -32.62
CA ARG A 239 7.69 -1.87 -33.84
C ARG A 239 8.28 -1.27 -35.11
N CYS A 240 8.69 0.00 -35.08
CA CYS A 240 9.38 0.63 -36.21
C CYS A 240 10.70 -0.09 -36.51
N LEU A 241 11.45 -0.43 -35.46
CA LEU A 241 12.73 -1.12 -35.56
C LEU A 241 12.55 -2.54 -36.16
N GLU A 242 11.50 -3.27 -35.79
CA GLU A 242 11.16 -4.56 -36.41
C GLU A 242 10.87 -4.46 -37.92
N LEU A 243 10.19 -3.40 -38.36
CA LEU A 243 9.97 -3.15 -39.79
C LEU A 243 11.25 -2.75 -40.50
N LEU A 244 12.05 -1.87 -39.90
CA LEU A 244 13.29 -1.37 -40.49
C LEU A 244 14.38 -2.46 -40.55
N ARG A 245 14.41 -3.41 -39.61
CA ARG A 245 15.36 -4.55 -39.61
C ARG A 245 15.26 -5.45 -40.84
N LYS A 246 14.11 -5.43 -41.53
CA LYS A 246 13.93 -6.18 -42.78
C LYS A 246 14.67 -5.52 -43.95
N GLU A 247 14.81 -4.19 -43.93
CA GLU A 247 15.39 -3.41 -45.02
C GLU A 247 16.84 -3.01 -44.72
N PHE A 248 17.17 -2.76 -43.45
CA PHE A 248 18.48 -2.30 -43.01
C PHE A 248 19.08 -3.30 -42.03
N SER A 249 20.12 -4.01 -42.46
CA SER A 249 20.87 -4.93 -41.62
C SER A 249 21.61 -4.23 -40.49
N GLU A 250 21.96 -2.95 -40.67
CA GLU A 250 22.67 -2.11 -39.69
C GLU A 250 21.85 -1.87 -38.41
N LEU A 251 20.52 -1.86 -38.53
CA LEU A 251 19.59 -1.68 -37.40
C LEU A 251 19.33 -2.97 -36.61
N LYS A 252 19.96 -4.09 -36.98
CA LYS A 252 19.80 -5.37 -36.25
C LYS A 252 20.42 -5.35 -34.86
N THR A 253 21.56 -4.67 -34.70
CA THR A 253 22.29 -4.58 -33.43
C THR A 253 21.75 -3.48 -32.52
N VAL A 254 21.02 -2.53 -33.09
CA VAL A 254 20.47 -1.36 -32.40
C VAL A 254 19.21 -1.75 -31.61
N THR A 255 19.07 -1.15 -30.41
CA THR A 255 17.88 -1.27 -29.56
C THR A 255 16.99 -0.03 -29.67
N ALA A 256 15.71 -0.16 -29.30
CA ALA A 256 14.75 0.95 -29.36
C ALA A 256 15.17 2.17 -28.51
N ASP A 257 15.99 1.99 -27.48
CA ASP A 257 16.47 3.08 -26.62
C ASP A 257 17.50 4.00 -27.30
N GLN A 258 18.17 3.49 -28.33
CA GLN A 258 19.09 4.26 -29.17
C GLN A 258 18.37 5.03 -30.28
N LEU A 259 17.08 4.79 -30.48
CA LEU A 259 16.26 5.56 -31.41
C LEU A 259 15.66 6.78 -30.71
N MET A 260 15.35 7.79 -31.48
CA MET A 260 14.66 9.00 -31.06
C MET A 260 13.53 9.27 -32.04
N TYR A 261 12.38 9.68 -31.51
CA TYR A 261 11.22 10.08 -32.30
C TYR A 261 11.06 11.60 -32.26
N VAL A 262 10.95 12.21 -33.43
CA VAL A 262 10.82 13.65 -33.60
C VAL A 262 9.56 13.96 -34.39
N LYS A 263 8.67 14.79 -33.86
CA LYS A 263 7.43 15.21 -34.51
C LYS A 263 7.29 16.72 -34.40
N GLU A 264 7.08 17.41 -35.53
CA GLU A 264 6.94 18.89 -35.59
C GLU A 264 8.02 19.66 -34.80
N ASP A 265 9.29 19.28 -35.00
CA ASP A 265 10.47 19.82 -34.29
C ASP A 265 10.54 19.53 -32.78
N LEU A 266 9.70 18.64 -32.27
CA LEU A 266 9.74 18.20 -30.88
C LEU A 266 10.23 16.76 -30.77
N ILE A 267 11.25 16.57 -29.94
CA ILE A 267 11.78 15.25 -29.57
C ILE A 267 10.87 14.70 -28.49
N LEU A 268 10.17 13.61 -28.80
CA LEU A 268 9.26 12.99 -27.84
C LEU A 268 9.99 11.97 -26.94
N PRO A 269 9.86 12.07 -25.61
CA PRO A 269 10.45 11.10 -24.68
C PRO A 269 9.81 9.71 -24.77
N HIS A 270 10.59 8.67 -24.44
CA HIS A 270 10.21 7.26 -24.63
C HIS A 270 9.08 6.77 -23.71
N HIS A 271 8.89 7.44 -22.57
CA HIS A 271 7.92 7.03 -21.53
C HIS A 271 6.51 7.57 -21.76
N TYR A 272 6.34 8.56 -22.63
CA TYR A 272 5.00 9.09 -22.95
C TYR A 272 4.25 8.15 -23.89
N THR A 273 2.93 8.15 -23.75
CA THR A 273 2.01 7.43 -24.63
C THR A 273 1.40 8.37 -25.66
N PHE A 274 0.97 7.84 -26.81
CA PHE A 274 0.23 8.67 -27.78
C PHE A 274 -1.03 9.25 -27.16
N TYR A 275 -1.70 8.49 -26.30
CA TYR A 275 -2.83 8.93 -25.50
C TYR A 275 -2.57 10.25 -24.76
N ASP A 276 -1.42 10.39 -24.10
CA ASP A 276 -1.09 11.59 -23.33
C ASP A 276 -1.00 12.84 -24.22
N PHE A 277 -0.41 12.71 -25.42
CA PHE A 277 -0.32 13.82 -26.38
C PHE A 277 -1.68 14.19 -26.97
N ILE A 278 -2.58 13.23 -27.09
CA ILE A 278 -3.94 13.44 -27.61
C ILE A 278 -4.78 14.19 -26.58
N VAL A 279 -4.75 13.75 -25.32
CA VAL A 279 -5.51 14.38 -24.24
C VAL A 279 -5.03 15.79 -23.97
N THR A 280 -3.70 15.98 -23.92
CA THR A 280 -3.11 17.31 -23.72
C THR A 280 -3.26 18.22 -24.93
N LYS A 281 -3.76 17.69 -26.07
CA LYS A 281 -3.80 18.38 -27.37
C LYS A 281 -2.48 19.08 -27.64
N ALA A 282 -1.40 18.34 -27.42
CA ALA A 282 -0.04 18.87 -27.49
C ALA A 282 0.15 19.57 -28.85
N ARG A 283 0.52 20.85 -28.80
CA ARG A 283 0.84 21.67 -29.97
C ARG A 283 2.34 21.84 -30.06
N GLY A 284 2.89 21.64 -31.25
CA GLY A 284 4.26 21.97 -31.57
C GLY A 284 4.35 23.31 -32.26
N LYS A 285 5.55 23.67 -32.69
CA LYS A 285 5.83 24.96 -33.35
C LYS A 285 5.09 25.11 -34.68
N SER A 286 4.72 24.00 -35.32
CA SER A 286 4.04 23.97 -36.63
C SER A 286 2.58 23.53 -36.58
N GLY A 287 1.97 23.44 -35.39
CA GLY A 287 0.56 23.01 -35.24
C GLY A 287 0.39 21.82 -34.27
N PRO A 288 -0.79 21.19 -34.20
CA PRO A 288 -1.02 20.01 -33.36
C PRO A 288 -0.03 18.89 -33.68
N LEU A 289 0.57 18.24 -32.66
CA LEU A 289 1.51 17.14 -32.91
C LEU A 289 0.82 15.95 -33.59
N PHE A 290 -0.45 15.74 -33.28
CA PHE A 290 -1.23 14.71 -33.93
C PHE A 290 -2.65 15.21 -34.17
N THR A 291 -3.05 15.19 -35.42
CA THR A 291 -4.44 15.36 -35.86
C THR A 291 -5.03 13.95 -36.01
N PHE A 292 -5.71 13.46 -34.98
CA PHE A 292 -6.46 12.20 -35.02
C PHE A 292 -7.96 12.41 -35.01
N ASP A 293 -8.42 13.65 -35.24
CA ASP A 293 -9.85 13.87 -35.40
C ASP A 293 -10.32 13.10 -36.63
N VAL A 294 -11.49 12.48 -36.51
CA VAL A 294 -12.13 11.57 -37.48
C VAL A 294 -12.65 12.39 -38.66
N HIS A 295 -11.71 13.01 -39.34
CA HIS A 295 -11.85 13.29 -40.75
C HIS A 295 -10.75 12.42 -41.36
N ASP A 296 -11.11 11.16 -41.61
CA ASP A 296 -10.72 10.58 -42.88
C ASP A 296 -10.85 11.70 -43.90
N ASP A 297 -9.77 11.93 -44.64
CA ASP A 297 -9.69 12.85 -45.75
C ASP A 297 -10.67 12.32 -46.83
N ILE A 298 -11.99 12.39 -46.58
CA ILE A 298 -13.06 12.07 -47.51
C ILE A 298 -13.08 13.25 -48.48
N ARG A 299 -12.10 13.25 -49.36
CA ARG A 299 -12.11 14.03 -50.60
C ARG A 299 -13.18 13.45 -51.51
N LEU A 300 -14.42 13.83 -51.27
CA LEU A 300 -15.31 14.20 -52.36
C LEU A 300 -15.34 15.72 -52.39
N VAL A 301 -14.83 16.28 -53.49
CA VAL A 301 -14.92 17.69 -53.89
C VAL A 301 -13.78 18.59 -53.38
N ASN A 302 -13.03 19.13 -54.35
CA ASN A 302 -12.01 20.15 -54.20
C ASN A 302 -12.61 21.45 -53.63
N ASP A 303 -12.58 21.63 -52.31
CA ASP A 303 -12.82 22.94 -51.67
C ASP A 303 -11.49 23.51 -51.18
N ALA A 304 -11.15 24.72 -51.62
CA ALA A 304 -9.87 25.39 -51.40
C ALA A 304 -9.87 26.32 -50.17
N THR A 305 -10.92 26.29 -49.35
CA THR A 305 -11.08 27.19 -48.19
C THR A 305 -10.55 26.60 -46.87
N VAL A 306 -10.23 25.31 -46.83
CA VAL A 306 -9.65 24.65 -45.66
C VAL A 306 -8.16 24.43 -45.93
N GLU A 307 -7.30 25.14 -45.19
CA GLU A 307 -5.85 24.94 -45.27
C GLU A 307 -5.50 23.49 -44.97
N LYS A 308 -4.73 22.88 -45.87
CA LYS A 308 -4.22 21.53 -45.73
C LYS A 308 -3.20 21.54 -44.58
N GLU A 309 -3.65 21.29 -43.34
CA GLU A 309 -2.79 21.07 -42.18
C GLU A 309 -2.09 19.70 -42.31
N GLU A 310 -1.16 19.59 -43.27
CA GLU A 310 -0.37 18.38 -43.51
C GLU A 310 0.64 18.21 -42.36
N SER A 311 0.21 17.54 -41.29
CA SER A 311 1.08 17.11 -40.21
C SER A 311 2.27 16.34 -40.79
N HIS A 312 3.49 16.87 -40.68
CA HIS A 312 4.69 16.25 -41.21
C HIS A 312 4.88 14.86 -40.59
N ALA A 313 5.23 13.86 -41.42
CA ALA A 313 5.52 12.52 -40.91
C ALA A 313 6.60 12.58 -39.81
N GLY A 314 6.38 11.84 -38.72
CA GLY A 314 7.32 11.82 -37.60
C GLY A 314 8.66 11.23 -38.05
N LYS A 315 9.78 11.82 -37.66
CA LYS A 315 11.12 11.34 -38.01
C LYS A 315 11.63 10.40 -36.94
N VAL A 316 12.16 9.24 -37.34
CA VAL A 316 12.82 8.28 -36.46
C VAL A 316 14.31 8.30 -36.77
N LEU A 317 15.13 8.58 -35.77
CA LEU A 317 16.57 8.80 -35.93
C LEU A 317 17.36 8.04 -34.88
N LEU A 318 18.62 7.72 -35.17
CA LEU A 318 19.56 7.25 -34.16
C LEU A 318 20.01 8.41 -33.27
N ARG A 319 20.10 8.18 -31.96
CA ARG A 319 20.65 9.12 -30.97
C ARG A 319 22.07 9.57 -31.36
N SER A 320 22.92 8.63 -31.74
CA SER A 320 24.30 8.91 -32.18
C SER A 320 24.36 9.75 -33.46
N TRP A 321 23.32 9.71 -34.30
CA TRP A 321 23.21 10.59 -35.46
C TRP A 321 22.80 12.00 -35.03
N TYR A 322 21.80 12.11 -34.16
CA TYR A 322 21.32 13.39 -33.63
C TYR A 322 22.43 14.16 -32.89
N GLU A 323 23.18 13.51 -31.99
CA GLU A 323 24.23 14.18 -31.23
C GLU A 323 25.35 14.77 -32.11
N ARG A 324 25.68 14.08 -33.21
CA ARG A 324 26.66 14.56 -34.18
C ARG A 324 26.09 15.70 -35.02
N ASN A 325 24.83 15.64 -35.41
CA ASN A 325 24.23 16.56 -36.39
C ASN A 325 23.31 17.63 -35.79
N LYS A 326 23.15 17.71 -34.47
CA LYS A 326 22.29 18.68 -33.78
C LYS A 326 22.62 20.15 -34.06
N HIS A 327 23.80 20.44 -34.61
CA HIS A 327 24.20 21.80 -34.97
C HIS A 327 23.83 22.16 -36.42
N ILE A 328 23.37 21.18 -37.21
CA ILE A 328 23.04 21.33 -38.63
C ILE A 328 21.51 21.36 -38.77
N PHE A 329 21.01 22.21 -39.66
CA PHE A 329 19.59 22.26 -40.00
C PHE A 329 19.15 20.96 -40.71
N PRO A 330 17.99 20.34 -40.36
CA PRO A 330 16.94 20.82 -39.45
C PRO A 330 17.08 20.39 -37.98
N ALA A 331 18.06 19.53 -37.64
CA ALA A 331 18.21 18.97 -36.29
C ALA A 331 18.47 20.03 -35.21
N SER A 332 19.05 21.18 -35.58
CA SER A 332 19.27 22.32 -34.69
C SER A 332 18.00 22.97 -34.16
N ARG A 333 16.85 22.76 -34.80
CA ARG A 333 15.58 23.32 -34.36
C ARG A 333 14.84 22.40 -33.36
N TRP A 334 15.29 21.16 -33.22
CA TRP A 334 14.59 20.17 -32.43
C TRP A 334 14.80 20.40 -30.94
N GLU A 335 13.69 20.49 -30.22
CA GLU A 335 13.66 20.70 -28.78
C GLU A 335 13.03 19.50 -28.07
N PRO A 336 13.49 19.14 -26.85
CA PRO A 336 12.79 18.17 -26.03
C PRO A 336 11.34 18.62 -25.76
N TYR A 337 10.40 17.68 -25.85
CA TYR A 337 9.01 17.95 -25.49
C TYR A 337 8.90 18.30 -24.00
N ASP A 338 8.26 19.43 -23.73
CA ASP A 338 7.93 19.91 -22.39
C ASP A 338 6.40 20.09 -22.31
N PRO A 339 5.69 19.30 -21.47
CA PRO A 339 4.24 19.40 -21.32
C PRO A 339 3.74 20.78 -20.87
N THR A 340 4.59 21.56 -20.22
CA THR A 340 4.22 22.89 -19.69
C THR A 340 4.29 23.99 -20.75
N LYS A 341 5.00 23.75 -21.86
CA LYS A 341 5.15 24.71 -22.95
C LYS A 341 4.05 24.52 -23.98
N THR A 342 3.06 25.40 -23.96
CA THR A 342 2.09 25.52 -25.05
C THR A 342 2.67 26.43 -26.14
N TYR A 343 2.93 25.87 -27.32
CA TYR A 343 3.30 26.65 -28.49
C TYR A 343 2.02 27.26 -29.09
N GLU A 344 1.91 28.59 -29.10
CA GLU A 344 0.81 29.30 -29.77
C GLU A 344 0.87 29.09 -31.29
N LYS A 345 -0.28 29.26 -31.97
CA LYS A 345 -0.39 29.10 -33.42
C LYS A 345 0.66 29.98 -34.11
N TYR A 346 1.43 29.36 -35.00
CA TYR A 346 2.39 30.03 -35.87
C TYR A 346 1.65 31.08 -36.70
N THR A 347 1.78 32.36 -36.34
CA THR A 347 1.39 33.45 -37.23
C THR A 347 2.58 33.73 -38.11
N VAL A 348 2.48 33.40 -39.40
CA VAL A 348 3.46 33.83 -40.39
C VAL A 348 3.35 35.36 -40.44
N SER A 349 4.19 36.07 -39.69
CA SER A 349 4.32 37.51 -39.87
C SER A 349 5.08 37.72 -41.17
N ASP A 350 4.35 37.74 -42.27
CA ASP A 350 4.87 38.12 -43.57
C ASP A 350 5.19 39.62 -43.53
N LYS A 351 6.37 39.96 -43.00
CA LYS A 351 6.91 41.33 -43.05
C LYS A 351 7.60 41.54 -44.40
N HIS A 352 6.84 41.46 -45.48
CA HIS A 352 7.16 42.25 -46.67
C HIS A 352 6.55 43.64 -46.52
N LYS A 353 7.22 44.46 -45.72
CA LYS A 353 7.06 45.92 -45.80
C LYS A 353 7.85 46.37 -47.03
N LYS A 354 7.15 46.67 -48.11
CA LYS A 354 7.69 47.42 -49.25
C LYS A 354 7.04 48.79 -49.28
#